data_AF-A0A7X5Q5T6-F1
#
_entry.id   AF-A0A7X5Q5T6-F1
#
_cell.length_a   1.000
_cell.length_b   1.000
_cell.length_c   1.000
_cell.angle_alpha   90.00
_cell.angle_beta   90.00
_cell.angle_gamma   90.00
#
_symmetry.space_group_name_H-M   'P 1'
#
loop_
_entity.id
_entity.type
_entity.pdbx_description
1 polymer ?
#
loop_
_entity_poly.entity_id
_entity_poly.type
_entity_poly.pdbx_seq_one_letter_code
_entity_poly.pdbx_strand_id
1 'polypeptide(L)'
;MLIEFPKNSLKSLPPEEAPYAYARITDNYLQLEKSQSKLEFLHFKYLGFFFVSSFIFFILQCHGVLPNCLIGIIISGIGTLIAIAFTIIFLSIPYDKRLSKHISAGKELEEHYPSILESKIFKSIDALKIHERAAMWHRVLISQVVGIFTAVAGTLYALQINPVSSILVSVLSTTGLICSAVFLVRTTKKAYHKSSTN
;
A
#
# COMPACT_ATOMS: atom_id res chain seq x y z
N MET A 1 -20.56 -9.05 -6.66
CA MET A 1 -21.50 -7.91 -6.77
C MET A 1 -21.20 -6.98 -5.60
N LEU A 2 -20.56 -5.83 -5.84
CA LEU A 2 -20.36 -4.81 -4.80
C LEU A 2 -21.73 -4.17 -4.58
N ILE A 3 -22.38 -4.53 -3.48
CA ILE A 3 -23.67 -3.93 -3.13
C ILE A 3 -23.37 -2.46 -2.82
N GLU A 4 -23.87 -1.56 -3.66
CA GLU A 4 -23.76 -0.14 -3.42
C GLU A 4 -24.55 0.23 -2.16
N PHE A 5 -23.88 0.96 -1.28
CA PHE A 5 -24.45 1.47 -0.05
C PHE A 5 -25.61 2.42 -0.38
N PRO A 6 -26.80 2.28 0.22
CA PRO A 6 -27.88 3.22 -0.03
C PRO A 6 -27.45 4.61 0.43
N LYS A 7 -27.56 5.59 -0.47
CA LYS A 7 -27.21 7.01 -0.24
C LYS A 7 -28.16 7.74 0.73
N ASN A 8 -29.21 7.07 1.20
CA ASN A 8 -30.13 7.64 2.18
C ASN A 8 -29.41 7.72 3.53
N SER A 9 -29.54 8.86 4.23
CA SER A 9 -28.82 9.06 5.49
C SER A 9 -29.11 7.91 6.44
N LEU A 10 -28.08 7.24 6.96
CA LEU A 10 -28.22 6.14 7.92
C LEU A 10 -29.04 6.54 9.16
N LYS A 11 -29.16 7.85 9.41
CA LYS A 11 -30.00 8.50 10.43
C LYS A 11 -31.51 8.39 10.19
N SER A 12 -31.95 8.00 9.00
CA SER A 12 -33.38 7.86 8.67
C SER A 12 -33.83 6.40 8.63
N LEU A 13 -32.99 5.45 9.05
CA LEU A 13 -33.36 4.03 9.09
C LEU A 13 -34.37 3.76 10.22
N PRO A 14 -35.35 2.87 10.01
CA PRO A 14 -36.15 2.36 11.10
C PRO A 14 -35.26 1.66 12.14
N PRO A 15 -35.53 1.80 13.45
CA PRO A 15 -34.74 1.16 14.51
C PRO A 15 -34.63 -0.37 14.36
N GLU A 16 -35.65 -1.01 13.80
CA GLU A 16 -35.73 -2.45 13.58
C GLU A 16 -34.76 -2.94 12.48
N GLU A 17 -34.42 -2.07 11.51
CA GLU A 17 -33.52 -2.39 10.40
C GLU A 17 -32.05 -2.10 10.73
N ALA A 18 -31.80 -1.32 11.79
CA ALA A 18 -30.45 -0.92 12.20
C ALA A 18 -29.51 -2.11 12.48
N PRO A 19 -29.91 -3.20 13.18
CA PRO A 19 -29.07 -4.38 13.38
C PRO A 19 -28.70 -5.08 12.08
N TYR A 20 -29.63 -5.19 11.13
CA TYR A 20 -29.40 -5.83 9.82
C TYR A 20 -28.45 -5.01 8.96
N ALA A 21 -28.62 -3.69 8.93
CA ALA A 21 -27.70 -2.78 8.27
C ALA A 21 -26.30 -2.88 8.89
N TYR A 22 -26.21 -2.89 10.22
CA TYR A 22 -24.95 -3.00 10.96
C TYR A 22 -24.21 -4.31 10.68
N ALA A 23 -24.92 -5.45 10.69
CA ALA A 23 -24.34 -6.76 10.35
C ALA A 23 -23.76 -6.76 8.92
N ARG A 24 -24.51 -6.22 7.95
CA ARG A 24 -24.05 -6.13 6.55
C ARG A 24 -22.80 -5.25 6.39
N ILE A 25 -22.71 -4.15 7.13
CA ILE A 25 -21.54 -3.26 7.11
C ILE A 25 -20.33 -3.99 7.70
N THR A 26 -20.55 -4.72 8.79
CA THR A 26 -19.52 -5.52 9.46
C THR A 26 -18.99 -6.61 8.53
N ASP A 27 -19.87 -7.36 7.87
CA ASP A 27 -19.46 -8.39 6.90
C ASP A 27 -18.67 -7.81 5.73
N ASN A 28 -19.14 -6.71 5.15
CA ASN A 28 -18.45 -6.02 4.06
C ASN A 28 -17.09 -5.48 4.51
N TYR A 29 -17.00 -4.94 5.73
CA TYR A 29 -15.75 -4.49 6.32
C TYR A 29 -14.76 -5.65 6.47
N LEU A 30 -15.17 -6.77 7.08
CA LEU A 30 -14.32 -7.95 7.26
C LEU A 30 -13.84 -8.55 5.93
N GLN A 31 -14.70 -8.56 4.90
CA GLN A 31 -14.31 -8.99 3.56
C GLN A 31 -13.26 -8.07 2.92
N LEU A 32 -13.42 -6.75 3.10
CA LEU A 32 -12.47 -5.76 2.62
C LEU A 32 -11.13 -5.85 3.36
N GLU A 33 -11.15 -6.05 4.67
CA GLU A 33 -9.96 -6.26 5.50
C GLU A 33 -9.18 -7.51 5.07
N LYS A 34 -9.88 -8.63 4.83
CA LYS A 34 -9.25 -9.85 4.28
C LYS A 34 -8.62 -9.60 2.91
N SER A 35 -9.23 -8.75 2.09
CA SER A 35 -8.70 -8.39 0.77
C SER A 35 -7.48 -7.46 0.88
N GLN A 36 -7.47 -6.56 1.86
CA GLN A 36 -6.32 -5.71 2.18
C GLN A 36 -5.12 -6.54 2.64
N SER A 37 -5.32 -7.53 3.50
CA SER A 37 -4.25 -8.45 3.92
C SER A 37 -3.61 -9.18 2.74
N LYS A 38 -4.43 -9.66 1.77
CA LYS A 38 -3.91 -10.25 0.51
C LYS A 38 -3.10 -9.25 -0.30
N LEU A 39 -3.54 -7.99 -0.34
CA LEU A 39 -2.83 -6.93 -1.05
C LEU A 39 -1.49 -6.60 -0.38
N GLU A 40 -1.42 -6.58 0.96
CA GLU A 40 -0.17 -6.41 1.69
C GLU A 40 0.79 -7.57 1.44
N PHE A 41 0.30 -8.80 1.39
CA PHE A 41 1.08 -9.98 1.02
C PHE A 41 1.61 -9.90 -0.43
N LEU A 42 0.87 -9.27 -1.35
CA LEU A 42 1.34 -9.04 -2.71
C LEU A 42 2.57 -8.13 -2.75
N HIS A 43 2.66 -7.12 -1.88
CA HIS A 43 3.84 -6.26 -1.79
C HIS A 43 5.08 -7.06 -1.36
N PHE A 44 4.93 -7.98 -0.40
CA PHE A 44 6.01 -8.92 -0.04
C PHE A 44 6.43 -9.82 -1.21
N LYS A 45 5.48 -10.28 -2.03
CA LYS A 45 5.82 -11.05 -3.23
C LYS A 45 6.65 -10.25 -4.23
N TYR A 46 6.37 -8.95 -4.40
CA TYR A 46 7.22 -8.09 -5.25
C TYR A 46 8.65 -8.01 -4.73
N LEU A 47 8.83 -7.90 -3.41
CA LEU A 47 10.16 -7.94 -2.80
C LEU A 47 10.86 -9.29 -3.06
N GLY A 48 10.15 -10.40 -2.88
CA GLY A 48 10.67 -11.74 -3.19
C GLY A 48 11.05 -11.90 -4.67
N PHE A 49 10.19 -11.44 -5.58
CA PHE A 49 10.45 -11.46 -7.02
C PHE A 49 11.72 -10.68 -7.37
N PHE A 50 11.92 -9.51 -6.78
CA PHE A 50 13.12 -8.71 -6.97
C PHE A 50 14.40 -9.47 -6.59
N PHE A 51 14.43 -10.11 -5.42
CA PHE A 51 15.61 -10.88 -4.99
C PHE A 51 15.84 -12.12 -5.85
N VAL A 52 14.79 -12.88 -6.16
CA VAL A 52 14.89 -14.08 -7.00
C VAL A 52 15.41 -13.72 -8.39
N SER A 53 14.83 -12.68 -9.02
CA SER A 53 15.26 -12.18 -10.32
C SER A 53 16.72 -11.69 -10.27
N SER A 54 17.09 -10.91 -9.25
CA SER A 54 18.47 -10.45 -9.05
C SER A 54 19.47 -11.60 -8.91
N PHE A 55 19.08 -12.66 -8.20
CA PHE A 55 19.90 -13.86 -8.03
C PHE A 55 20.07 -14.64 -9.35
N ILE A 56 19.02 -14.73 -10.16
CA ILE A 56 19.09 -15.33 -11.51
C ILE A 56 20.09 -14.55 -12.37
N PHE A 57 20.04 -13.22 -12.37
CA PHE A 57 21.00 -12.39 -13.12
C PHE A 57 22.45 -12.59 -12.66
N PHE A 58 22.67 -12.80 -11.36
CA PHE A 58 23.99 -13.14 -10.82
C PHE A 58 24.48 -14.50 -11.33
N ILE A 59 23.64 -15.54 -11.27
CA ILE A 59 23.96 -16.87 -11.81
C ILE A 59 24.30 -16.81 -13.31
N LEU A 60 23.51 -16.06 -14.08
CA LEU A 60 23.74 -15.91 -15.53
C LEU A 60 25.07 -15.24 -15.84
N GLN A 61 25.53 -14.29 -15.01
CA GLN A 61 26.88 -13.74 -15.14
C GLN A 61 27.95 -14.79 -14.81
N CYS A 62 27.79 -15.58 -13.75
CA CYS A 62 28.75 -16.64 -13.40
C CYS A 62 28.92 -17.70 -14.50
N HIS A 63 27.87 -17.95 -15.29
CA HIS A 63 27.91 -18.88 -16.43
C HIS A 63 28.32 -18.20 -17.75
N GLY A 64 28.72 -16.92 -17.73
CA GLY A 64 29.15 -16.18 -18.92
C GLY A 64 28.04 -15.84 -19.90
N VAL A 65 26.76 -16.02 -19.52
CA VAL A 65 25.60 -15.71 -20.38
C VAL A 65 25.37 -14.20 -20.47
N LEU A 66 25.64 -13.48 -19.37
CA LEU A 66 25.50 -12.03 -19.30
C LEU A 66 26.83 -11.35 -18.93
N PRO A 67 27.17 -10.22 -19.58
CA PRO A 67 28.41 -9.51 -19.30
C PRO A 67 28.38 -8.77 -17.95
N ASN A 68 27.20 -8.38 -17.46
CA ASN A 68 27.07 -7.61 -16.24
C ASN A 68 25.72 -7.84 -15.54
N CYS A 69 25.73 -8.42 -14.34
CA CYS A 69 24.50 -8.65 -13.57
C CYS A 69 23.84 -7.35 -13.08
N LEU A 70 24.60 -6.24 -12.94
CA LEU A 70 24.07 -4.98 -12.44
C LEU A 70 22.97 -4.44 -13.34
N ILE A 71 23.08 -4.61 -14.66
CA ILE A 71 22.04 -4.22 -15.62
C ILE A 71 20.74 -4.98 -15.34
N GLY A 72 20.83 -6.28 -15.08
CA GLY A 72 19.67 -7.12 -14.73
C GLY A 72 19.03 -6.71 -13.41
N ILE A 73 19.83 -6.40 -12.40
CA ILE A 73 19.35 -5.89 -11.09
C ILE A 73 18.64 -4.53 -11.28
N ILE A 74 19.17 -3.63 -12.11
CA ILE A 74 18.54 -2.34 -12.42
C ILE A 74 17.19 -2.54 -13.11
N ILE A 75 17.13 -3.38 -14.15
CA ILE A 75 15.89 -3.65 -14.90
C ILE A 75 14.83 -4.27 -13.98
N SER A 76 15.23 -5.29 -13.20
CA SER A 76 14.33 -5.95 -12.24
C SER A 76 13.85 -4.99 -11.15
N GLY A 77 14.74 -4.14 -10.65
CA GLY A 77 14.45 -3.11 -9.66
C GLY A 77 13.43 -2.10 -10.15
N ILE A 78 13.66 -1.50 -11.32
CA ILE A 78 12.73 -0.54 -11.94
C ILE A 78 11.38 -1.20 -12.22
N GLY A 79 11.36 -2.42 -12.79
CA GLY A 79 10.12 -3.15 -13.05
C GLY A 79 9.31 -3.42 -11.78
N THR A 80 9.99 -3.80 -10.69
CA THR A 80 9.36 -4.04 -9.39
C THR A 80 8.82 -2.75 -8.79
N LEU A 81 9.56 -1.63 -8.86
CA LEU A 81 9.10 -0.32 -8.39
C LEU A 81 7.87 0.17 -9.15
N ILE A 82 7.83 -0.02 -10.48
CA ILE A 82 6.66 0.30 -11.30
C ILE A 82 5.47 -0.57 -10.87
N ALA A 83 5.66 -1.88 -10.69
CA ALA A 83 4.59 -2.78 -10.25
C ALA A 83 4.04 -2.38 -8.85
N ILE A 84 4.92 -2.02 -7.92
CA ILE A 84 4.54 -1.49 -6.60
C ILE A 84 3.75 -0.18 -6.75
N ALA A 85 4.23 0.77 -7.56
CA ALA A 85 3.55 2.04 -7.78
C ALA A 85 2.15 1.86 -8.38
N PHE A 86 2.01 1.01 -9.40
CA PHE A 86 0.72 0.66 -9.99
C PHE A 86 -0.21 0.02 -8.95
N THR A 87 0.30 -0.92 -8.15
CA THR A 87 -0.49 -1.57 -7.10
C THR A 87 -0.97 -0.56 -6.07
N ILE A 88 -0.12 0.37 -5.65
CA ILE A 88 -0.51 1.41 -4.68
C ILE A 88 -1.59 2.34 -5.25
N ILE A 89 -1.40 2.83 -6.47
CA ILE A 89 -2.29 3.84 -7.07
C ILE A 89 -3.65 3.24 -7.43
N PHE A 90 -3.67 2.08 -8.05
CA PHE A 90 -4.89 1.51 -8.64
C PHE A 90 -5.60 0.50 -7.73
N LEU A 91 -4.89 -0.11 -6.77
CA LEU A 91 -5.49 -1.06 -5.84
C LEU A 91 -5.52 -0.48 -4.42
N SER A 92 -4.35 -0.20 -3.82
CA SER A 92 -4.28 0.13 -2.39
C SER A 92 -5.09 1.38 -2.03
N ILE A 93 -4.91 2.50 -2.75
CA ILE A 93 -5.61 3.76 -2.46
C ILE A 93 -7.15 3.61 -2.61
N PRO A 94 -7.69 3.03 -3.69
CA PRO A 94 -9.13 2.78 -3.80
C PRO A 94 -9.68 1.85 -2.72
N TYR A 95 -8.93 0.82 -2.33
CA TYR A 95 -9.33 -0.10 -1.25
C TYR A 95 -9.37 0.60 0.10
N ASP A 96 -8.32 1.33 0.47
CA ASP A 96 -8.26 2.09 1.72
C ASP A 96 -9.43 3.09 1.81
N LYS A 97 -9.78 3.76 0.70
CA LYS A 97 -10.95 4.65 0.63
C LYS A 97 -12.28 3.92 0.86
N ARG A 98 -12.44 2.70 0.35
CA ARG A 98 -13.67 1.91 0.55
C ARG A 98 -13.79 1.42 1.99
N LEU A 99 -12.68 0.97 2.57
CA LEU A 99 -12.61 0.53 3.96
C LEU A 99 -13.02 1.67 4.90
N SER A 100 -12.41 2.86 4.74
CA SER A 100 -12.77 4.02 5.56
C SER A 100 -14.24 4.40 5.46
N LYS A 101 -14.86 4.31 4.28
CA LYS A 101 -16.31 4.59 4.14
C LYS A 101 -17.16 3.64 4.98
N HIS A 102 -16.78 2.36 5.08
CA HIS A 102 -17.52 1.38 5.88
C HIS A 102 -17.32 1.60 7.37
N ILE A 103 -16.10 1.98 7.78
CA ILE A 103 -15.80 2.36 9.18
C ILE A 103 -16.63 3.58 9.58
N SER A 104 -16.64 4.65 8.77
CA SER A 104 -17.42 5.86 9.07
C SER A 104 -18.93 5.57 9.14
N ALA A 105 -19.45 4.75 8.22
CA ALA A 105 -20.86 4.35 8.23
C ALA A 105 -21.24 3.50 9.45
N GLY A 106 -20.38 2.54 9.83
CA GLY A 106 -20.58 1.74 11.04
C GLY A 106 -20.55 2.59 12.31
N LYS A 107 -19.66 3.58 12.36
CA LYS A 107 -19.58 4.54 13.47
C LYS A 107 -20.82 5.43 13.58
N GLU A 108 -21.34 5.91 12.46
CA GLU A 108 -22.57 6.72 12.43
C GLU A 108 -23.76 5.94 13.00
N LEU A 109 -23.87 4.64 12.68
CA LEU A 109 -24.89 3.76 13.27
C LEU A 109 -24.68 3.53 14.78
N GLU A 110 -23.45 3.27 15.22
CA GLU A 110 -23.12 3.11 16.66
C GLU A 110 -23.35 4.37 17.49
N GLU A 111 -23.33 5.55 16.87
CA GLU A 111 -23.65 6.83 17.52
C GLU A 111 -25.15 7.12 17.50
N HIS A 112 -25.86 6.70 16.44
CA HIS A 112 -27.28 6.98 16.30
C HIS A 112 -28.20 5.99 17.03
N TYR A 113 -27.82 4.71 17.13
CA TYR A 113 -28.60 3.65 17.82
C TYR A 113 -27.84 2.99 18.98
N PRO A 114 -27.36 3.75 19.97
CA PRO A 114 -26.52 3.22 21.05
C PRO A 114 -27.23 2.23 21.97
N SER A 115 -28.57 2.26 22.03
CA SER A 115 -29.40 1.38 22.86
C SER A 115 -29.76 0.05 22.19
N ILE A 116 -29.60 -0.05 20.87
CA ILE A 116 -29.98 -1.22 20.06
C ILE A 116 -28.74 -2.01 19.64
N LEU A 117 -27.63 -1.32 19.38
CA LEU A 117 -26.37 -1.93 19.00
C LEU A 117 -25.47 -2.11 20.23
N GLU A 118 -25.44 -3.33 20.78
CA GLU A 118 -24.58 -3.66 21.92
C GLU A 118 -23.08 -3.70 21.55
N SER A 119 -22.78 -4.06 20.30
CA SER A 119 -21.41 -4.17 19.81
C SER A 119 -20.88 -2.82 19.30
N LYS A 120 -19.75 -2.35 19.86
CA LYS A 120 -19.05 -1.11 19.47
C LYS A 120 -17.77 -1.41 18.67
N ILE A 121 -17.90 -2.23 17.63
CA ILE A 121 -16.77 -2.76 16.86
C ILE A 121 -16.04 -1.62 16.14
N PHE A 122 -16.76 -0.72 15.47
CA PHE A 122 -16.16 0.35 14.67
C PHE A 122 -15.54 1.45 15.53
N LYS A 123 -16.14 1.80 16.68
CA LYS A 123 -15.49 2.66 17.69
C LYS A 123 -14.19 2.05 18.23
N SER A 124 -14.15 0.73 18.43
CA SER A 124 -12.94 0.04 18.90
C SER A 124 -11.84 -0.01 17.84
N ILE A 125 -12.21 -0.20 16.56
CA ILE A 125 -11.29 -0.16 15.41
C ILE A 125 -10.66 1.24 15.24
N ASP A 126 -11.45 2.31 15.39
CA ASP A 126 -10.96 3.71 15.32
C ASP A 126 -10.00 4.04 16.49
N ALA A 127 -10.13 3.36 17.64
CA ALA A 127 -9.14 3.45 18.71
C ALA A 127 -7.81 2.74 18.35
N LEU A 128 -7.88 1.70 17.52
CA LEU A 128 -6.77 0.85 17.05
C LEU A 128 -6.10 1.37 15.76
N LYS A 129 -6.02 2.71 15.58
CA LYS A 129 -5.31 3.43 14.48
C LYS A 129 -3.88 2.98 14.15
N ILE A 130 -3.31 2.09 14.95
CA ILE A 130 -2.01 1.45 14.80
C ILE A 130 -1.98 0.55 13.55
N HIS A 131 -3.06 -0.18 13.26
CA HIS A 131 -3.07 -1.21 12.20
C HIS A 131 -2.92 -0.60 10.79
N GLU A 132 -3.56 0.55 10.55
CA GLU A 132 -3.50 1.26 9.26
C GLU A 132 -2.16 1.98 9.05
N ARG A 133 -1.54 2.48 10.13
CA ARG A 133 -0.19 3.07 10.07
C ARG A 133 0.86 2.00 9.77
N ALA A 134 0.74 0.80 10.35
CA ALA A 134 1.65 -0.31 10.08
C ALA A 134 1.58 -0.74 8.60
N ALA A 135 0.37 -0.87 8.03
CA ALA A 135 0.16 -1.17 6.61
C ALA A 135 0.81 -0.13 5.69
N MET A 136 0.73 1.15 6.05
CA MET A 136 1.35 2.25 5.30
C MET A 136 2.87 2.18 5.33
N TRP A 137 3.46 2.01 6.52
CA TRP A 137 4.90 1.87 6.69
C TRP A 137 5.45 0.67 5.96
N HIS A 138 4.70 -0.44 5.97
CA HIS A 138 5.07 -1.64 5.25
C HIS A 138 5.22 -1.41 3.73
N ARG A 139 4.24 -0.73 3.10
CA ARG A 139 4.29 -0.41 1.67
C ARG A 139 5.47 0.52 1.32
N VAL A 140 5.72 1.52 2.17
CA VAL A 140 6.85 2.45 2.00
C VAL A 140 8.18 1.72 2.16
N LEU A 141 8.31 0.89 3.19
CA LEU A 141 9.53 0.15 3.49
C LEU A 141 9.93 -0.75 2.32
N ILE A 142 9.00 -1.54 1.78
CA ILE A 142 9.28 -2.42 0.63
C ILE A 142 9.76 -1.63 -0.58
N SER A 143 9.07 -0.53 -0.92
CA SER A 143 9.46 0.33 -2.04
C SER A 143 10.85 0.93 -1.84
N GLN A 144 11.17 1.39 -0.63
CA GLN A 144 12.48 1.96 -0.30
C GLN A 144 13.58 0.91 -0.36
N VAL A 145 13.35 -0.31 0.14
CA VAL A 145 14.32 -1.40 0.07
C VAL A 145 14.68 -1.70 -1.38
N VAL A 146 13.69 -1.97 -2.24
CA VAL A 146 13.93 -2.23 -3.67
C VAL A 146 14.62 -1.03 -4.33
N GLY A 147 14.17 0.18 -4.00
CA GLY A 147 14.72 1.42 -4.53
C GLY A 147 16.19 1.63 -4.18
N ILE A 148 16.58 1.38 -2.94
CA ILE A 148 17.98 1.48 -2.47
C ILE A 148 18.85 0.46 -3.20
N PHE A 149 18.45 -0.81 -3.29
CA PHE A 149 19.23 -1.82 -4.02
C PHE A 149 19.39 -1.46 -5.50
N THR A 150 18.33 -0.97 -6.13
CA THR A 150 18.34 -0.53 -7.52
C THR A 150 19.28 0.67 -7.71
N ALA A 151 19.23 1.65 -6.81
CA ALA A 151 20.09 2.84 -6.84
C ALA A 151 21.56 2.48 -6.66
N VAL A 152 21.89 1.62 -5.69
CA VAL A 152 23.26 1.15 -5.46
C VAL A 152 23.79 0.39 -6.68
N ALA A 153 23.00 -0.52 -7.25
CA ALA A 153 23.39 -1.23 -8.48
C ALA A 153 23.61 -0.27 -9.65
N GLY A 154 22.74 0.74 -9.81
CA GLY A 154 22.88 1.80 -10.80
C GLY A 154 24.16 2.62 -10.64
N THR A 155 24.49 3.03 -9.42
CA THR A 155 25.71 3.78 -9.13
C THR A 155 26.97 2.95 -9.36
N LEU A 156 26.99 1.69 -8.94
CA LEU A 156 28.11 0.77 -9.20
C LEU A 156 28.30 0.51 -10.69
N TYR A 157 27.21 0.37 -11.44
CA TYR A 157 27.26 0.21 -12.89
C TYR A 157 27.79 1.48 -13.58
N ALA A 158 27.30 2.65 -13.16
CA ALA A 158 27.77 3.93 -13.69
C ALA A 158 29.27 4.16 -13.40
N LEU A 159 29.75 3.76 -12.22
CA LEU A 159 31.16 3.85 -11.84
C LEU A 159 32.07 3.02 -12.76
N GLN A 160 31.60 1.87 -13.24
CA GLN A 160 32.34 1.04 -14.20
C GLN A 160 32.49 1.70 -15.58
N ILE A 161 31.56 2.59 -15.95
CA ILE A 161 31.58 3.30 -17.24
C ILE A 161 32.37 4.60 -17.11
N ASN A 162 31.99 5.45 -16.15
CA ASN A 162 32.60 6.76 -15.94
C ASN A 162 32.36 7.24 -14.49
N PRO A 163 33.40 7.60 -13.72
CA PRO A 163 33.23 8.09 -12.35
C PRO A 163 32.34 9.34 -12.25
N VAL A 164 32.35 10.23 -13.25
CA VAL A 164 31.51 11.44 -13.28
C VAL A 164 30.03 11.08 -13.43
N SER A 165 29.70 10.07 -14.25
CA SER A 165 28.30 9.62 -14.39
C SER A 165 27.80 8.94 -13.11
N SER A 166 28.67 8.28 -12.35
CA SER A 166 28.31 7.68 -11.06
C SER A 166 27.82 8.71 -10.04
N ILE A 167 28.44 9.88 -10.00
CA ILE A 167 28.03 10.99 -9.12
C ILE A 167 26.63 11.45 -9.52
N LEU A 168 26.40 11.66 -10.82
CA LEU A 168 25.09 12.10 -11.33
C LEU A 168 23.99 11.06 -11.02
N VAL A 169 24.24 9.77 -11.28
CA VAL A 169 23.29 8.69 -10.99
C VAL A 169 23.02 8.59 -9.49
N SER A 170 24.04 8.74 -8.65
CA SER A 170 23.88 8.72 -7.19
C SER A 170 23.02 9.88 -6.70
N VAL A 171 23.25 11.10 -7.20
CA VAL A 171 22.46 12.29 -6.82
C VAL A 171 21.01 12.15 -7.28
N LEU A 172 20.79 11.74 -8.54
CA LEU A 172 19.45 11.58 -9.09
C LEU A 172 18.66 10.48 -8.38
N SER A 173 19.29 9.33 -8.13
CA SER A 173 18.64 8.21 -7.45
C SER A 173 18.30 8.53 -6.00
N THR A 174 19.23 9.16 -5.25
CA THR A 174 18.98 9.57 -3.86
C THR A 174 17.86 10.61 -3.79
N THR A 175 17.87 11.60 -4.68
CA THR A 175 16.80 12.61 -4.77
C THR A 175 15.46 11.95 -5.11
N GLY A 176 15.46 11.02 -6.07
CA GLY A 176 14.28 10.26 -6.47
C GLY A 176 13.69 9.43 -5.31
N LEU A 177 14.53 8.74 -4.54
CA LEU A 177 14.12 7.95 -3.37
C LEU A 177 13.49 8.84 -2.29
N ILE A 178 14.10 9.99 -1.99
CA ILE A 178 13.56 10.95 -1.02
C ILE A 178 12.22 11.50 -1.52
N CYS A 179 12.15 11.95 -2.77
CA CYS A 179 10.93 12.49 -3.36
C CYS A 179 9.79 11.46 -3.36
N SER A 180 10.08 10.20 -3.69
CA SER A 180 9.09 9.13 -3.69
C SER A 180 8.68 8.71 -2.28
N ALA A 181 9.59 8.69 -1.30
CA ALA A 181 9.25 8.50 0.12
C ALA A 181 8.31 9.61 0.60
N VAL A 182 8.65 10.87 0.35
CA VAL A 182 7.85 12.04 0.73
C VAL A 182 6.49 12.02 0.03
N PHE A 183 6.45 11.70 -1.26
CA PHE A 183 5.21 11.60 -2.02
C PHE A 183 4.31 10.49 -1.47
N LEU A 184 4.85 9.30 -1.22
CA LEU A 184 4.11 8.18 -0.64
C LEU A 184 3.56 8.57 0.74
N VAL A 185 4.39 9.10 1.63
CA VAL A 185 3.95 9.54 2.97
C VAL A 185 2.89 10.64 2.90
N ARG A 186 3.01 11.61 1.97
CA ARG A 186 2.03 12.69 1.81
C ARG A 186 0.72 12.20 1.23
N THR A 187 0.76 11.35 0.20
CA THR A 187 -0.45 10.83 -0.45
C THR A 187 -1.23 9.92 0.48
N THR A 188 -0.53 9.07 1.24
CA THR A 188 -1.14 8.22 2.25
C THR A 188 -1.68 9.04 3.43
N LYS A 189 -0.94 10.04 3.93
CA LYS A 189 -1.44 10.96 4.97
C LYS A 189 -2.67 11.76 4.51
N LYS A 190 -2.72 12.20 3.24
CA LYS A 190 -3.90 12.88 2.68
C LYS A 190 -5.10 11.95 2.53
N ALA A 191 -4.89 10.71 2.07
CA ALA A 191 -5.95 9.72 2.00
C ALA A 191 -6.55 9.45 3.39
N TYR A 192 -5.70 9.46 4.42
CA TYR A 192 -6.09 9.30 5.83
C TYR A 192 -6.82 10.52 6.41
N HIS A 193 -6.31 11.73 6.22
CA HIS A 193 -6.96 12.92 6.80
C HIS A 193 -8.34 13.19 6.21
N LYS A 194 -8.51 12.94 4.91
CA LYS A 194 -9.81 13.10 4.22
C LYS A 194 -10.85 12.06 4.66
N SER A 195 -10.41 10.98 5.29
CA SER A 195 -11.24 9.94 5.90
C SER A 195 -11.76 10.32 7.29
N SER A 196 -11.07 11.24 7.98
CA SER A 196 -11.40 11.67 9.36
C SER A 196 -12.25 12.94 9.43
N THR A 197 -12.43 13.66 8.32
CA THR A 197 -13.17 14.95 8.29
C THR A 197 -14.52 14.89 7.57
N ASN A 198 -14.93 13.70 7.13
CA ASN A 198 -16.25 13.42 6.54
C ASN A 198 -16.97 12.38 7.40
#